data_AF-A0A6A7KJD9-F1
#
_entry.id   AF-A0A6A7KJD9-F1
#
_cell.length_a   1.000
_cell.length_b   1.000
_cell.length_c   1.000
_cell.angle_alpha   90.00
_cell.angle_beta   90.00
_cell.angle_gamma   90.00
#
_symmetry.space_group_name_H-M   'P 1'
#
loop_
_entity.id
_entity.type
_entity.pdbx_description
1 polymer ?
#
loop_
_entity_poly.entity_id
_entity_poly.type
_entity_poly.pdbx_seq_one_letter_code
_entity_poly.pdbx_strand_id
1 'polypeptide(L)'
;MGDYLSSLNEGSDVPFREAINRTAVGRYYYSAFLQLREVLKGELEKYPPSLRNRDLNDFVGELEGKNPHALIVAFLEVLKEKINDVRIRRAHNSMVYLRALRNAADYDLREKPEIKTPNGKENVNFSSKNCALEAKRRYSFVESLINDNSESNLRHILRVYKAEVVQCIEAVLKRRG
;
A
#
# COMPACT_ATOMS: atom_id res chain seq x y z
N MET A 1 -6.47 -13.51 21.51
CA MET A 1 -5.52 -13.98 20.48
C MET A 1 -4.21 -13.27 20.75
N GLY A 2 -3.20 -13.99 21.26
CA GLY A 2 -1.95 -13.40 21.74
C GLY A 2 -1.08 -12.88 20.59
N ASP A 3 -0.49 -11.70 20.77
CA ASP A 3 0.39 -11.05 19.81
C ASP A 3 1.75 -11.78 19.78
N TYR A 4 1.87 -12.79 18.91
CA TYR A 4 3.05 -13.66 18.77
C TYR A 4 4.35 -12.88 18.50
N LEU A 5 4.24 -11.66 17.94
CA LEU A 5 5.38 -10.77 17.69
C LEU A 5 5.87 -10.07 18.98
N SER A 6 5.02 -9.96 19.99
CA SER A 6 5.37 -9.36 21.28
C SER A 6 6.26 -10.29 22.10
N SER A 7 5.95 -11.60 22.12
CA SER A 7 6.74 -12.60 22.84
C SER A 7 8.11 -12.91 22.23
N LEU A 8 8.32 -12.59 20.95
CA LEU A 8 9.61 -12.77 20.27
C LEU A 8 10.59 -11.60 20.50
N ASN A 9 10.09 -10.48 21.03
CA ASN A 9 10.86 -9.24 21.19
C ASN A 9 11.49 -9.08 22.59
N GLU A 10 11.08 -9.89 23.56
CA GLU A 10 11.59 -9.86 24.93
C GLU A 10 12.73 -10.88 25.08
N GLY A 11 13.98 -10.42 24.92
CA GLY A 11 15.16 -11.20 25.32
C GLY A 11 16.12 -11.66 24.22
N SER A 12 16.03 -11.14 22.99
CA SER A 12 16.84 -11.62 21.88
C SER A 12 18.06 -10.75 21.53
N ASP A 13 19.14 -11.43 21.11
CA ASP A 13 20.34 -10.80 20.53
C ASP A 13 19.97 -9.90 19.35
N VAL A 14 20.71 -8.80 19.17
CA VAL A 14 20.50 -7.76 18.15
C VAL A 14 20.20 -8.32 16.74
N PRO A 15 20.90 -9.36 16.23
CA PRO A 15 20.62 -9.94 14.91
C PRO A 15 19.24 -10.60 14.79
N PHE A 16 18.75 -11.24 15.86
CA PHE A 16 17.45 -11.92 15.85
C PHE A 16 16.30 -10.91 15.82
N ARG A 17 16.42 -9.80 16.58
CA ARG A 17 15.44 -8.71 16.56
C ARG A 17 15.38 -8.02 15.20
N GLU A 18 16.53 -7.84 14.54
CA GLU A 18 16.59 -7.29 13.18
C GLU A 18 15.81 -8.16 12.18
N ALA A 19 16.05 -9.47 12.19
CA ALA A 19 15.37 -10.41 11.30
C ALA A 19 13.84 -10.40 11.50
N ILE A 20 13.38 -10.32 12.76
CA ILE A 20 11.95 -10.20 13.08
C ILE A 20 11.36 -8.92 12.50
N ASN A 21 12.01 -7.78 12.71
CA ASN A 21 11.50 -6.49 12.26
C ASN A 21 11.46 -6.40 10.73
N ARG A 22 12.50 -6.87 10.04
CA ARG A 22 12.52 -6.98 8.57
C ARG A 22 11.38 -7.85 8.06
N THR A 23 11.15 -9.00 8.69
CA THR A 23 10.03 -9.91 8.36
C THR A 23 8.68 -9.25 8.58
N ALA A 24 8.49 -8.57 9.72
CA ALA A 24 7.24 -7.88 10.04
C ALA A 24 6.92 -6.78 9.02
N VAL A 25 7.91 -5.96 8.67
CA VAL A 25 7.80 -4.91 7.65
C VAL A 25 7.36 -5.50 6.31
N GLY A 26 8.00 -6.60 5.86
CA GLY A 26 7.62 -7.30 4.64
C GLY A 26 6.17 -7.75 4.68
N ARG A 27 5.74 -8.38 5.78
CA ARG A 27 4.36 -8.87 5.96
C ARG A 27 3.33 -7.73 5.93
N TYR A 28 3.60 -6.60 6.59
CA TYR A 28 2.69 -5.45 6.57
C TYR A 28 2.54 -4.86 5.16
N TYR A 29 3.65 -4.71 4.43
CA TYR A 29 3.61 -4.22 3.05
C TYR A 29 2.80 -5.16 2.14
N TYR A 30 3.12 -6.46 2.15
CA TYR A 30 2.44 -7.43 1.30
C TYR A 30 0.95 -7.57 1.66
N SER A 31 0.60 -7.60 2.94
CA SER A 31 -0.81 -7.65 3.37
C SER A 31 -1.60 -6.43 2.89
N ALA A 32 -1.06 -5.21 3.09
CA ALA A 32 -1.70 -3.98 2.59
C ALA A 32 -1.89 -4.02 1.06
N PHE A 33 -0.85 -4.42 0.33
CA PHE A 33 -0.90 -4.54 -1.13
C PHE A 33 -1.97 -5.54 -1.59
N LEU A 34 -2.01 -6.74 -1.00
CA LEU A 34 -2.95 -7.78 -1.40
C LEU A 34 -4.40 -7.36 -1.13
N GLN A 35 -4.68 -6.75 0.01
CA GLN A 35 -6.01 -6.24 0.34
C GLN A 35 -6.45 -5.14 -0.62
N LEU A 36 -5.57 -4.18 -0.93
CA LEU A 36 -5.87 -3.13 -1.92
C LEU A 36 -6.17 -3.73 -3.29
N ARG A 37 -5.33 -4.68 -3.75
CA ARG A 37 -5.51 -5.36 -5.03
C ARG A 37 -6.85 -6.06 -5.10
N GLU A 38 -7.22 -6.81 -4.06
CA GLU A 38 -8.46 -7.56 -3.99
C GLU A 38 -9.68 -6.64 -4.04
N VAL A 39 -9.66 -5.53 -3.29
CA VAL A 39 -10.73 -4.52 -3.31
C VAL A 39 -10.85 -3.89 -4.70
N LEU A 40 -9.74 -3.46 -5.28
CA LEU A 40 -9.73 -2.85 -6.62
C LEU A 40 -10.29 -3.82 -7.66
N LYS A 41 -9.74 -5.03 -7.75
CA LYS A 41 -10.20 -6.06 -8.71
C LYS A 41 -11.68 -6.36 -8.50
N GLY A 42 -12.08 -6.68 -7.27
CA GLY A 42 -13.43 -7.10 -6.95
C GLY A 42 -14.51 -6.02 -7.11
N GLU A 43 -14.17 -4.73 -7.05
CA GLU A 43 -15.13 -3.65 -7.33
C GLU A 43 -15.11 -3.21 -8.80
N LEU A 44 -13.93 -3.11 -9.44
CA LEU A 44 -13.80 -2.72 -10.84
C LEU A 44 -14.37 -3.77 -11.80
N GLU A 45 -14.26 -5.06 -11.47
CA GLU A 45 -14.87 -6.14 -12.26
C GLU A 45 -16.41 -6.07 -12.30
N LYS A 46 -17.03 -5.36 -11.34
CA LYS A 46 -18.48 -5.20 -11.28
C LYS A 46 -18.97 -3.98 -12.06
N TYR A 47 -18.08 -3.25 -12.73
CA TYR A 47 -18.48 -2.07 -13.50
C TYR A 47 -19.36 -2.49 -14.69
N PRO A 48 -20.43 -1.71 -14.98
CA PRO A 48 -21.34 -2.01 -16.07
C PRO A 48 -20.62 -1.93 -17.43
N PRO A 49 -21.11 -2.64 -18.47
CA PRO A 49 -20.51 -2.63 -19.80
C PRO A 49 -20.28 -1.23 -20.39
N SER A 50 -21.15 -0.26 -20.06
CA SER A 50 -21.02 1.14 -20.51
C SER A 50 -19.75 1.84 -20.02
N LEU A 51 -19.12 1.36 -18.94
CA LEU A 51 -17.87 1.89 -18.40
C LEU A 51 -16.68 0.96 -18.65
N ARG A 52 -16.89 -0.21 -19.29
CA ARG A 52 -15.87 -1.21 -19.60
C ARG A 52 -15.13 -0.84 -20.89
N ASN A 53 -14.32 0.21 -20.84
CA ASN A 53 -13.41 0.56 -21.92
C ASN A 53 -12.12 -0.31 -21.88
N ARG A 54 -11.29 -0.19 -22.92
CA ARG A 54 -10.02 -0.92 -23.04
C ARG A 54 -9.12 -0.63 -21.83
N ASP A 55 -8.95 0.63 -21.47
CA ASP A 55 -8.07 1.08 -20.39
C ASP A 55 -8.46 0.46 -19.03
N LEU A 56 -9.75 0.38 -18.72
CA LEU A 56 -10.24 -0.30 -17.51
C LEU A 56 -9.90 -1.80 -17.53
N ASN A 57 -10.11 -2.47 -18.67
CA ASN A 57 -9.81 -3.90 -18.78
C ASN A 57 -8.29 -4.18 -18.70
N ASP A 58 -7.48 -3.35 -19.35
CA ASP A 58 -6.02 -3.42 -19.30
C ASP A 58 -5.53 -3.20 -17.86
N PHE A 59 -6.07 -2.20 -17.17
CA PHE A 59 -5.75 -1.94 -15.76
C PHE A 59 -6.09 -3.12 -14.85
N VAL A 60 -7.30 -3.69 -14.98
CA VAL A 60 -7.72 -4.86 -14.19
C VAL A 60 -6.82 -6.06 -14.46
N GLY A 61 -6.45 -6.31 -15.73
CA GLY A 61 -5.50 -7.36 -16.08
C GLY A 61 -4.11 -7.13 -15.47
N GLU A 62 -3.62 -5.89 -15.47
CA GLU A 62 -2.31 -5.55 -14.91
C GLU A 62 -2.24 -5.64 -13.37
N LEU A 63 -3.36 -5.65 -12.65
CA LEU A 63 -3.38 -5.92 -11.20
C LEU A 63 -2.80 -7.29 -10.84
N GLU A 64 -2.77 -8.24 -11.78
CA GLU A 64 -2.14 -9.55 -11.65
C GLU A 64 -0.91 -9.72 -12.55
N GLY A 65 -0.50 -8.64 -13.22
CA GLY A 65 0.59 -8.64 -14.18
C GLY A 65 1.98 -8.52 -13.55
N LYS A 66 2.93 -8.00 -14.35
CA LYS A 66 4.36 -7.93 -13.98
C LYS A 66 4.68 -6.88 -12.92
N ASN A 67 3.91 -5.80 -12.81
CA ASN A 67 4.21 -4.69 -11.88
C ASN A 67 2.98 -4.09 -11.17
N PRO A 68 2.18 -4.92 -10.49
CA PRO A 68 0.94 -4.46 -9.87
C PRO A 68 1.18 -3.52 -8.69
N HIS A 69 2.32 -3.64 -8.01
CA HIS A 69 2.68 -2.75 -6.89
C HIS A 69 2.83 -1.29 -7.35
N ALA A 70 3.54 -1.04 -8.45
CA ALA A 70 3.68 0.31 -8.97
C ALA A 70 2.35 0.84 -9.52
N LEU A 71 1.55 -0.02 -10.15
CA LEU A 71 0.24 0.34 -10.69
C LEU A 71 -0.71 0.82 -9.58
N ILE A 72 -0.84 0.07 -8.48
CA ILE A 72 -1.73 0.44 -7.36
C ILE A 72 -1.29 1.75 -6.71
N VAL A 73 0.03 1.94 -6.50
CA VAL A 73 0.56 3.20 -5.93
C VAL A 73 0.26 4.38 -6.86
N ALA A 74 0.49 4.23 -8.17
CA ALA A 74 0.19 5.27 -9.15
C ALA A 74 -1.31 5.59 -9.22
N PHE A 75 -2.17 4.57 -9.11
CA PHE A 75 -3.62 4.77 -9.04
C PHE A 75 -4.03 5.54 -7.79
N LEU A 76 -3.52 5.18 -6.62
CA LEU A 76 -3.81 5.93 -5.38
C LEU A 76 -3.30 7.37 -5.44
N GLU A 77 -2.19 7.63 -6.13
CA GLU A 77 -1.68 8.98 -6.37
C GLU A 77 -2.65 9.83 -7.19
N VAL A 78 -3.16 9.30 -8.30
CA VAL A 78 -4.12 10.03 -9.13
C VAL A 78 -5.47 10.15 -8.40
N LEU A 79 -5.90 9.09 -7.72
CA LEU A 79 -7.17 9.08 -6.99
C LEU A 79 -7.18 10.09 -5.84
N LYS A 80 -6.08 10.24 -5.08
CA LYS A 80 -6.02 11.25 -4.00
C LYS A 80 -6.11 12.67 -4.54
N GLU A 81 -5.61 12.95 -5.74
CA GLU A 81 -5.70 14.26 -6.39
C GLU A 81 -7.13 14.54 -6.85
N LYS A 82 -7.78 13.53 -7.43
CA LYS A 82 -9.12 13.65 -8.01
C LYS A 82 -10.24 13.74 -6.96
N ILE A 83 -10.21 12.89 -5.93
CA ILE A 83 -11.26 12.79 -4.90
C ILE A 83 -10.95 13.71 -3.70
N ASN A 84 -9.68 14.07 -3.48
CA ASN A 84 -9.23 14.91 -2.37
C ASN A 84 -9.65 14.43 -0.96
N ASP A 85 -9.77 13.12 -0.73
CA ASP A 85 -10.03 12.55 0.59
C ASP A 85 -8.71 12.30 1.36
N VAL A 86 -8.68 12.75 2.63
CA VAL A 86 -7.51 12.63 3.51
C VAL A 86 -7.07 11.18 3.76
N ARG A 87 -7.99 10.22 3.76
CA ARG A 87 -7.68 8.80 3.94
C ARG A 87 -7.00 8.21 2.72
N ILE A 88 -7.42 8.57 1.50
CA ILE A 88 -6.74 8.15 0.28
C ILE A 88 -5.30 8.69 0.29
N ARG A 89 -5.13 9.97 0.66
CA ARG A 89 -3.80 10.57 0.82
C ARG A 89 -2.95 9.84 1.87
N ARG A 90 -3.52 9.50 3.02
CA ARG A 90 -2.84 8.74 4.08
C ARG A 90 -2.45 7.34 3.61
N ALA A 91 -3.37 6.61 2.97
CA ALA A 91 -3.12 5.27 2.44
C ALA A 91 -2.05 5.29 1.34
N HIS A 92 -2.11 6.23 0.40
CA HIS A 92 -1.08 6.44 -0.62
C HIS A 92 0.30 6.63 0.04
N ASN A 93 0.39 7.59 0.96
CA ASN A 93 1.66 7.91 1.63
C ASN A 93 2.17 6.71 2.46
N SER A 94 1.28 5.96 3.09
CA SER A 94 1.60 4.71 3.77
C SER A 94 2.13 3.64 2.82
N MET A 95 1.52 3.46 1.65
CA MET A 95 1.97 2.48 0.66
C MET A 95 3.36 2.82 0.11
N VAL A 96 3.63 4.09 -0.19
CA VAL A 96 4.97 4.56 -0.59
C VAL A 96 5.99 4.26 0.50
N TYR A 97 5.67 4.60 1.75
CA TYR A 97 6.55 4.37 2.89
C TYR A 97 6.82 2.89 3.15
N LEU A 98 5.78 2.06 3.19
CA LEU A 98 5.88 0.61 3.38
C LEU A 98 6.70 -0.06 2.27
N ARG A 99 6.54 0.38 1.01
CA ARG A 99 7.35 -0.12 -0.10
C ARG A 99 8.83 0.22 0.06
N ALA A 100 9.13 1.45 0.46
CA ALA A 100 10.51 1.89 0.69
C ALA A 100 11.16 1.11 1.85
N LEU A 101 10.43 0.92 2.95
CA LEU A 101 10.85 0.07 4.06
C LEU A 101 11.10 -1.38 3.63
N ARG A 102 10.17 -1.98 2.87
CA ARG A 102 10.33 -3.34 2.36
C ARG A 102 11.57 -3.47 1.48
N ASN A 103 11.81 -2.51 0.58
CA ASN A 103 12.99 -2.54 -0.27
C ASN A 103 14.29 -2.45 0.54
N ALA A 104 14.32 -1.60 1.58
CA ALA A 104 15.45 -1.54 2.50
C ALA A 104 15.60 -2.85 3.29
N ALA A 105 14.51 -3.47 3.72
CA ALA A 105 14.53 -4.74 4.45
C ALA A 105 15.08 -5.90 3.60
N ASP A 106 14.74 -5.95 2.31
CA ASP A 106 15.09 -7.07 1.42
C ASP A 106 16.47 -6.90 0.74
N TYR A 107 16.87 -5.67 0.40
CA TYR A 107 18.01 -5.42 -0.49
C TYR A 107 19.11 -4.54 0.12
N ASP A 108 18.85 -3.87 1.24
CA ASP A 108 19.81 -2.97 1.86
C ASP A 108 20.34 -3.54 3.17
N LEU A 109 21.58 -4.03 3.12
CA LEU A 109 22.29 -4.66 4.24
C LEU A 109 23.09 -3.64 5.07
N ARG A 110 22.98 -2.34 4.77
CA ARG A 110 23.63 -1.30 5.58
C ARG A 110 23.03 -1.29 6.99
N GLU A 111 23.84 -0.94 7.98
CA GLU A 111 23.44 -0.89 9.40
C GLU A 111 22.33 0.15 9.68
N LYS A 112 22.19 1.15 8.78
CA LYS A 112 21.11 2.16 8.78
C LYS A 112 20.73 2.55 7.35
N PRO A 113 19.86 1.80 6.68
CA PRO A 113 19.49 2.11 5.31
C PRO A 113 18.67 3.40 5.24
N GLU A 114 18.92 4.19 4.19
CA GLU A 114 18.16 5.42 3.91
C GLU A 114 16.99 5.09 2.97
N ILE A 115 15.77 5.41 3.40
CA ILE A 115 14.57 5.28 2.58
C ILE A 115 14.09 6.64 2.08
N LYS A 116 13.44 6.65 0.92
CA LYS A 116 12.68 7.81 0.43
C LYS A 116 11.25 7.71 0.92
N THR A 117 10.77 8.77 1.56
CA THR A 117 9.41 8.93 2.07
C THR A 117 8.72 10.10 1.36
N PRO A 118 7.39 10.24 1.49
CA PRO A 118 6.68 11.43 1.00
C PRO A 118 7.20 12.76 1.58
N ASN A 119 7.87 12.73 2.75
CA ASN A 119 8.36 13.93 3.44
C ASN A 119 9.88 14.15 3.28
N GLY A 120 10.58 13.32 2.51
CA GLY A 120 12.03 13.38 2.34
C GLY A 120 12.73 12.05 2.63
N LYS A 121 14.03 12.13 2.96
CA LYS A 121 14.86 10.96 3.27
C LYS A 121 14.83 10.65 4.76
N GLU A 122 14.84 9.37 5.11
CA GLU A 122 14.83 8.90 6.50
C GLU A 122 15.78 7.72 6.67
N ASN A 123 16.58 7.72 7.74
CA ASN A 123 17.42 6.58 8.12
C ASN A 123 16.63 5.61 8.98
N VAL A 124 16.65 4.33 8.60
CA VAL A 124 15.91 3.27 9.28
C VAL A 124 16.88 2.44 10.11
N ASN A 125 16.42 1.94 11.26
CA ASN A 125 17.17 0.98 12.06
C ASN A 125 16.29 -0.24 12.33
N PHE A 126 16.57 -1.35 11.63
CA PHE A 126 15.80 -2.59 11.77
C PHE A 126 16.10 -3.32 13.08
N SER A 127 17.21 -3.06 13.76
CA SER A 127 17.46 -3.59 15.11
C SER A 127 16.56 -2.93 16.17
N SER A 128 15.91 -1.81 15.85
CA SER A 128 14.94 -1.14 16.71
C SER A 128 13.50 -1.58 16.40
N LYS A 129 12.71 -1.84 17.45
CA LYS A 129 11.27 -2.13 17.34
C LYS A 129 10.45 -1.00 16.69
N ASN A 130 10.98 0.22 16.70
CA ASN A 130 10.29 1.39 16.14
C ASN A 130 9.96 1.21 14.66
N CYS A 131 10.80 0.52 13.90
CA CYS A 131 10.55 0.27 12.48
C CYS A 131 9.31 -0.60 12.26
N ALA A 132 9.17 -1.70 13.01
CA ALA A 132 8.01 -2.57 12.90
C ALA A 132 6.73 -1.89 13.41
N LEU A 133 6.82 -1.09 14.47
CA LEU A 133 5.69 -0.31 14.99
C LEU A 133 5.21 0.74 13.98
N GLU A 134 6.13 1.47 13.36
CA GLU A 134 5.78 2.44 12.33
C GLU A 134 5.19 1.75 11.10
N ALA A 135 5.73 0.61 10.66
CA ALA A 135 5.13 -0.18 9.59
C ALA A 135 3.71 -0.65 9.94
N LYS A 136 3.47 -1.14 11.16
CA LYS A 136 2.14 -1.52 11.66
C LYS A 136 1.17 -0.32 11.62
N ARG A 137 1.63 0.86 12.04
CA ARG A 137 0.84 2.10 12.00
C ARG A 137 0.52 2.52 10.56
N ARG A 138 1.46 2.41 9.63
CA ARG A 138 1.23 2.74 8.21
C ARG A 138 0.24 1.78 7.59
N TYR A 139 0.37 0.50 7.90
CA TYR A 139 -0.56 -0.55 7.51
C TYR A 139 -1.99 -0.26 8.01
N SER A 140 -2.17 0.17 9.26
CA SER A 140 -3.51 0.45 9.79
C SER A 140 -4.21 1.62 9.08
N PHE A 141 -3.48 2.58 8.51
CA PHE A 141 -4.08 3.61 7.65
C PHE A 141 -4.60 3.05 6.32
N VAL A 142 -3.94 2.03 5.77
CA VAL A 142 -4.42 1.33 4.57
C VAL A 142 -5.64 0.48 4.91
N GLU A 143 -5.59 -0.29 6.01
CA GLU A 143 -6.75 -1.04 6.48
C GLU A 143 -7.96 -0.14 6.75
N SER A 144 -7.75 1.02 7.38
CA SER A 144 -8.83 1.98 7.63
C SER A 144 -9.47 2.48 6.33
N LEU A 145 -8.70 2.66 5.26
CA LEU A 145 -9.30 3.00 3.96
C LEU A 145 -10.13 1.84 3.38
N ILE A 146 -9.82 0.58 3.70
CA ILE A 146 -10.49 -0.58 3.11
C ILE A 146 -11.70 -1.06 3.92
N ASN A 147 -11.54 -1.15 5.25
CA ASN A 147 -12.43 -1.87 6.16
C ASN A 147 -13.34 -0.94 6.98
N ASP A 148 -13.15 0.37 6.93
CA ASP A 148 -14.05 1.29 7.61
C ASP A 148 -15.44 1.25 6.97
N ASN A 149 -16.52 1.39 7.75
CA ASN A 149 -17.90 1.35 7.24
C ASN A 149 -18.41 2.73 6.78
N SER A 150 -17.51 3.71 6.65
CA SER A 150 -17.84 5.05 6.18
C SER A 150 -18.10 5.12 4.68
N GLU A 151 -18.81 6.16 4.24
CA GLU A 151 -19.10 6.50 2.82
C GLU A 151 -17.86 6.97 2.04
N SER A 152 -16.70 6.52 2.46
CA SER A 152 -15.42 7.04 2.01
C SER A 152 -14.28 6.07 2.30
N ASN A 153 -14.65 4.83 2.64
CA ASN A 153 -13.81 3.69 2.37
C ASN A 153 -13.64 3.52 0.84
N LEU A 154 -12.62 2.76 0.45
CA LEU A 154 -12.27 2.54 -0.95
C LEU A 154 -13.42 1.89 -1.73
N ARG A 155 -14.16 0.95 -1.14
CA ARG A 155 -15.27 0.27 -1.83
C ARG A 155 -16.38 1.24 -2.20
N HIS A 156 -16.76 2.12 -1.29
CA HIS A 156 -17.75 3.15 -1.52
C HIS A 156 -17.25 4.11 -2.61
N ILE A 157 -16.00 4.56 -2.51
CA ILE A 157 -15.41 5.45 -3.52
C ILE A 157 -15.47 4.81 -4.91
N LEU A 158 -15.06 3.55 -5.04
CA LEU A 158 -15.10 2.80 -6.29
C LEU A 158 -16.52 2.57 -6.82
N ARG A 159 -17.54 2.56 -5.95
CA ARG A 159 -18.94 2.33 -6.36
C ARG A 159 -19.67 3.61 -6.74
N VAL A 160 -19.39 4.72 -6.06
CA VAL A 160 -20.09 5.99 -6.23
C VAL A 160 -19.43 6.85 -7.31
N TYR A 161 -18.09 6.97 -7.29
CA TYR A 161 -17.33 7.85 -8.19
C TYR A 161 -16.79 7.10 -9.40
N LYS A 162 -17.62 6.27 -10.05
CA LYS A 162 -17.16 5.36 -11.12
C LYS A 162 -16.52 6.10 -12.30
N ALA A 163 -17.10 7.22 -12.72
CA ALA A 163 -16.59 7.99 -13.85
C ALA A 163 -15.22 8.60 -13.54
N GLU A 164 -15.06 9.16 -12.34
CA GLU A 164 -13.81 9.70 -11.85
C GLU A 164 -12.74 8.63 -11.70
N VAL A 165 -13.12 7.44 -11.22
CA VAL A 165 -12.22 6.28 -11.12
C VAL A 165 -11.72 5.83 -12.49
N VAL A 166 -12.59 5.75 -13.50
CA VAL A 166 -12.19 5.44 -14.88
C VAL A 166 -11.22 6.50 -15.40
N GLN A 167 -11.51 7.79 -15.20
CA GLN A 167 -10.57 8.87 -15.58
C GLN A 167 -9.21 8.74 -14.87
N CYS A 168 -9.20 8.34 -13.60
CA CYS A 168 -7.95 8.08 -12.87
C CYS A 168 -7.16 6.94 -13.50
N ILE A 169 -7.83 5.84 -13.88
CA ILE A 169 -7.20 4.69 -14.55
C ILE A 169 -6.59 5.10 -15.89
N GLU A 170 -7.34 5.82 -16.72
CA GLU A 170 -6.85 6.34 -18.00
C GLU A 170 -5.63 7.23 -17.81
N ALA A 171 -5.64 8.11 -16.81
CA ALA A 171 -4.50 8.96 -16.49
C ALA A 171 -3.26 8.17 -16.02
N VAL A 172 -3.44 7.08 -15.26
CA VAL A 172 -2.34 6.19 -14.86
C VAL A 172 -1.71 5.51 -16.06
N LEU A 173 -2.52 4.98 -16.98
CA LEU A 173 -2.02 4.27 -18.16
C LEU A 173 -1.34 5.24 -19.15
N LYS A 174 -1.90 6.43 -19.36
CA LYS A 174 -1.28 7.48 -20.20
C LYS A 174 0.10 7.95 -19.71
N ARG A 175 0.34 7.97 -18.40
CA ARG A 175 1.66 8.34 -17.83
C ARG A 175 2.73 7.25 -18.05
N ARG A 176 2.35 6.07 -18.54
CA ARG A 176 3.23 4.90 -18.70
C ARG A 176 3.54 4.54 -20.16
N GLY A 177 2.73 5.02 -21.11
CA GLY A 177 2.99 4.95 -22.55
C GLY A 177 3.79 6.15 -23.03
#